data_AF-A0A3D3QKB9-F1
#
_entry.id   AF-A0A3D3QKB9-F1
#
_cell.length_a   1.000
_cell.length_b   1.000
_cell.length_c   1.000
_cell.angle_alpha   90.00
_cell.angle_beta   90.00
_cell.angle_gamma   90.00
#
_symmetry.space_group_name_H-M   'P 1'
#
loop_
_entity.id
_entity.type
_entity.pdbx_description
1 polymer ?
#
loop_
_entity_poly.entity_id
_entity_poly.type
_entity_poly.pdbx_seq_one_letter_code
_entity_poly.pdbx_strand_id
1 'polypeptide(L)'
;MKKEILAKTDRPIEERATFDAIRYGSVWEDADILCESLAPVAKGGRLLSIASSGDNALALLTLDPAEVVAVDLSPAQLACVMIRVAAFTKLDDEALLAFLGVTPSATREETYRSLRPLMPDDACVFWDANLELVRGGVIHAGKFEAYFSTFRRRLLPLIHPGHRVEGLLQMRSLGERKRFYSDVWDTWRWRLLIRIFFSRFVMGRLGRDPAFFEHVDGPVASRILSRTRYAFSELPTHANPYLAYIMTGNYMVGALPRYLRPEFRGIIRERLSRIRVVLGSAEDAEGPFDGFNLSDIFE
;
A
#
# COMPACT_ATOMS: atom_id res chain seq x y z
N MET A 1 -4.87 46.13 14.64
CA MET A 1 -4.58 45.50 13.33
C MET A 1 -5.27 44.16 13.27
N LYS A 2 -6.30 44.04 12.42
CA LYS A 2 -7.05 42.80 12.19
C LYS A 2 -6.12 41.77 11.57
N LYS A 3 -6.02 40.58 12.18
CA LYS A 3 -5.45 39.39 11.54
C LYS A 3 -6.38 39.02 10.39
N GLU A 4 -5.92 39.17 9.16
CA GLU A 4 -6.53 38.50 8.02
C GLU A 4 -6.44 36.99 8.27
N ILE A 5 -7.61 36.38 8.45
CA ILE A 5 -7.78 34.94 8.42
C ILE A 5 -7.60 34.58 6.95
N LEU A 6 -6.49 33.92 6.61
CA LEU A 6 -6.34 33.28 5.31
C LEU A 6 -7.56 32.37 5.11
N ALA A 7 -8.35 32.67 4.08
CA ALA A 7 -9.46 31.85 3.65
C ALA A 7 -8.93 30.42 3.41
N LYS A 8 -9.44 29.45 4.15
CA LYS A 8 -9.39 28.05 3.75
C LYS A 8 -10.04 27.98 2.37
N THR A 9 -9.28 27.58 1.36
CA THR A 9 -9.90 27.26 0.08
C THR A 9 -10.77 26.02 0.29
N ASP A 10 -12.01 26.02 -0.19
CA ASP A 10 -13.01 24.92 -0.10
C ASP A 10 -13.06 24.08 -1.39
N ARG A 11 -12.06 24.19 -2.27
CA ARG A 11 -12.00 23.41 -3.52
C ARG A 11 -11.78 21.91 -3.29
N PRO A 12 -12.48 21.00 -3.98
CA PRO A 12 -12.27 19.55 -3.87
C PRO A 12 -10.81 19.14 -4.09
N ILE A 13 -10.37 18.03 -3.50
CA ILE A 13 -8.99 17.52 -3.62
C ILE A 13 -8.61 17.20 -5.07
N GLU A 14 -9.62 16.82 -5.85
CA GLU A 14 -9.62 16.59 -7.30
C GLU A 14 -9.02 17.77 -8.08
N GLU A 15 -9.21 19.00 -7.60
CA GLU A 15 -8.72 20.21 -8.26
C GLU A 15 -7.32 20.65 -7.78
N ARG A 16 -6.76 19.99 -6.75
CA ARG A 16 -5.53 20.45 -6.07
C ARG A 16 -4.33 19.54 -6.28
N ALA A 17 -4.53 18.28 -6.62
CA ALA A 17 -3.47 17.30 -6.76
C ALA A 17 -3.43 16.71 -8.18
N THR A 18 -2.24 16.38 -8.67
CA THR A 18 -2.12 15.63 -9.92
C THR A 18 -2.34 14.14 -9.66
N PHE A 19 -3.13 13.49 -10.50
CA PHE A 19 -3.54 12.09 -10.36
C PHE A 19 -2.89 11.17 -11.41
N ASP A 20 -1.93 11.70 -12.17
CA ASP A 20 -1.29 11.03 -13.30
C ASP A 20 -0.19 10.04 -12.90
N ALA A 21 0.22 10.05 -11.63
CA ALA A 21 1.28 9.19 -11.10
C ALA A 21 0.75 8.25 -10.02
N ILE A 22 1.30 7.03 -9.98
CA ILE A 22 1.00 6.06 -8.93
C ILE A 22 1.48 6.62 -7.59
N ARG A 23 0.54 6.93 -6.69
CA ARG A 23 0.88 7.39 -5.33
C ARG A 23 1.33 6.23 -4.46
N TYR A 24 0.58 5.14 -4.53
CA TYR A 24 0.78 3.91 -3.78
C TYR A 24 0.92 2.78 -4.77
N GLY A 25 2.08 2.13 -4.82
CA GLY A 25 2.30 0.91 -5.58
C GLY A 25 1.77 -0.33 -4.85
N SER A 26 1.45 -0.22 -3.56
CA SER A 26 0.76 -1.20 -2.73
C SER A 26 -0.07 -0.49 -1.65
N VAL A 27 -1.10 -1.15 -1.12
CA VAL A 27 -1.90 -0.58 -0.01
C VAL A 27 -1.12 -0.68 1.30
N TRP A 28 -1.14 0.39 2.11
CA TRP A 28 -0.42 0.48 3.39
C TRP A 28 -1.34 0.35 4.62
N GLU A 29 -2.40 -0.43 4.47
CA GLU A 29 -3.39 -0.77 5.49
C GLU A 29 -3.35 -2.28 5.76
N ASP A 30 -3.61 -2.68 7.01
CA ASP A 30 -3.62 -4.09 7.38
C ASP A 30 -4.87 -4.79 6.81
N ALA A 31 -4.65 -5.57 5.74
CA ALA A 31 -5.70 -6.29 5.04
C ALA A 31 -6.36 -7.38 5.91
N ASP A 32 -5.67 -7.93 6.91
CA ASP A 32 -6.28 -8.93 7.79
C ASP A 32 -7.28 -8.28 8.73
N ILE A 33 -6.92 -7.14 9.34
CA ILE A 33 -7.84 -6.36 10.19
C ILE A 33 -9.04 -5.87 9.38
N LEU A 34 -8.79 -5.38 8.15
CA LEU A 34 -9.87 -4.99 7.24
C LEU A 34 -10.82 -6.15 6.97
N CYS A 35 -10.28 -7.31 6.59
CA CYS A 35 -11.08 -8.48 6.25
C CYS A 35 -11.84 -9.04 7.47
N GLU A 36 -11.22 -9.06 8.66
CA GLU A 36 -11.89 -9.44 9.91
C GLU A 36 -13.06 -8.51 10.22
N SER A 37 -12.87 -7.20 10.04
CA SER A 37 -13.89 -6.18 10.33
C SER A 37 -15.08 -6.26 9.38
N LEU A 38 -14.86 -6.57 8.11
CA LEU A 38 -15.92 -6.66 7.10
C LEU A 38 -16.52 -8.06 6.94
N ALA A 39 -15.92 -9.10 7.51
CA ALA A 39 -16.42 -10.48 7.45
C ALA A 39 -17.92 -10.64 7.80
N PRO A 40 -18.49 -9.93 8.80
CA PRO A 40 -19.90 -10.08 9.17
C PRO A 40 -20.90 -9.66 8.08
N VAL A 41 -20.49 -8.78 7.15
CA VAL A 41 -21.35 -8.21 6.09
C VAL A 41 -20.92 -8.62 4.69
N ALA A 42 -19.73 -9.21 4.54
CA ALA A 42 -19.14 -9.43 3.24
C ALA A 42 -19.78 -10.57 2.44
N LYS A 43 -20.16 -11.69 3.04
CA LYS A 43 -20.62 -12.87 2.30
C LYS A 43 -21.91 -12.55 1.52
N GLY A 44 -21.83 -12.61 0.19
CA GLY A 44 -22.93 -12.25 -0.71
C GLY A 44 -23.28 -10.77 -0.73
N GLY A 45 -22.55 -9.92 0.01
CA GLY A 45 -22.75 -8.48 0.06
C GLY A 45 -21.96 -7.74 -1.02
N ARG A 46 -22.25 -6.45 -1.17
CA ARG A 46 -21.51 -5.51 -2.02
C ARG A 46 -20.60 -4.66 -1.14
N LEU A 47 -19.30 -4.68 -1.41
CA LEU A 47 -18.30 -3.93 -0.66
C LEU A 47 -17.76 -2.78 -1.50
N LEU A 48 -17.73 -1.57 -0.94
CA LEU A 48 -17.04 -0.44 -1.54
C LEU A 48 -15.64 -0.33 -0.94
N SER A 49 -14.61 -0.17 -1.78
CA SER A 49 -13.23 0.07 -1.34
C SER A 49 -12.61 1.19 -2.15
N ILE A 50 -11.93 2.13 -1.48
CA ILE A 50 -10.93 2.95 -2.17
C ILE A 50 -9.90 1.99 -2.77
N ALA A 51 -9.57 2.18 -4.05
CA ALA A 51 -8.79 1.20 -4.79
C ALA A 51 -7.35 1.16 -4.28
N SER A 52 -6.66 2.30 -4.19
CA SER A 52 -5.29 2.41 -3.67
C SER A 52 -4.35 1.33 -4.22
N SER A 53 -4.34 1.13 -5.55
CA SER A 53 -3.63 0.06 -6.27
C SER A 53 -4.24 -1.36 -6.24
N GLY A 54 -5.29 -1.60 -5.46
CA GLY A 54 -6.15 -2.78 -5.59
C GLY A 54 -5.85 -3.95 -4.64
N ASP A 55 -4.82 -3.85 -3.80
CA ASP A 55 -4.43 -4.96 -2.90
C ASP A 55 -5.56 -5.33 -1.92
N ASN A 56 -6.19 -4.32 -1.31
CA ASN A 56 -7.32 -4.52 -0.41
C ASN A 56 -8.59 -4.98 -1.15
N ALA A 57 -8.85 -4.44 -2.34
CA ALA A 57 -9.97 -4.91 -3.16
C ALA A 57 -9.84 -6.42 -3.49
N LEU A 58 -8.64 -6.89 -3.84
CA LEU A 58 -8.36 -8.31 -4.06
C LEU A 58 -8.46 -9.10 -2.75
N ALA A 59 -7.98 -8.57 -1.63
CA ALA A 59 -8.09 -9.21 -0.32
C ALA A 59 -9.56 -9.42 0.11
N LEU A 60 -10.45 -8.46 -0.18
CA LEU A 60 -11.87 -8.54 0.15
C LEU A 60 -12.59 -9.68 -0.60
N LEU A 61 -12.12 -10.09 -1.78
CA LEU A 61 -12.66 -11.26 -2.48
C LEU A 61 -12.55 -12.56 -1.67
N THR A 62 -11.61 -12.63 -0.71
CA THR A 62 -11.47 -13.80 0.17
C THR A 62 -12.69 -14.01 1.08
N LEU A 63 -13.52 -12.98 1.28
CA LEU A 63 -14.71 -13.01 2.13
C LEU A 63 -15.99 -13.47 1.42
N ASP A 64 -15.89 -13.90 0.15
CA ASP A 64 -17.02 -14.33 -0.68
C ASP A 64 -18.10 -13.24 -0.93
N PRO A 65 -17.72 -12.00 -1.29
CA PRO A 65 -18.69 -10.96 -1.64
C PRO A 65 -19.40 -11.25 -2.96
N ALA A 66 -20.57 -10.67 -3.16
CA ALA A 66 -21.22 -10.64 -4.47
C ALA A 66 -20.46 -9.72 -5.43
N GLU A 67 -19.97 -8.58 -4.92
CA GLU A 67 -19.20 -7.59 -5.68
C GLU A 67 -18.24 -6.83 -4.75
N VAL A 68 -17.05 -6.49 -5.25
CA VAL A 68 -16.16 -5.49 -4.67
C VAL A 68 -16.04 -4.35 -5.67
N VAL A 69 -16.52 -3.17 -5.31
CA VAL A 69 -16.38 -1.94 -6.09
C VAL A 69 -15.13 -1.23 -5.62
N ALA A 70 -14.10 -1.21 -6.47
CA ALA A 70 -12.86 -0.48 -6.27
C ALA A 70 -12.98 0.91 -6.93
N VAL A 71 -13.06 1.95 -6.12
CA VAL A 71 -13.24 3.34 -6.58
C VAL A 71 -11.99 4.17 -6.30
N ASP A 72 -11.61 5.02 -7.24
CA ASP A 72 -10.46 5.92 -7.05
C ASP A 72 -10.57 7.14 -7.96
N LEU A 73 -10.08 8.28 -7.48
CA LEU A 73 -9.95 9.50 -8.26
C LEU A 73 -8.79 9.40 -9.27
N SER A 74 -7.83 8.51 -9.02
CA SER A 74 -6.65 8.34 -9.87
C SER A 74 -6.81 7.25 -10.92
N PRO A 75 -6.79 7.59 -12.22
CA PRO A 75 -6.72 6.58 -13.26
C PRO A 75 -5.44 5.73 -13.17
N ALA A 76 -4.34 6.28 -12.65
CA ALA A 76 -3.10 5.53 -12.42
C ALA A 76 -3.26 4.44 -11.35
N GLN A 77 -3.97 4.71 -10.25
CA GLN A 77 -4.28 3.70 -9.24
C GLN A 77 -5.22 2.62 -9.78
N LEU A 78 -6.19 3.00 -10.60
CA LEU A 78 -7.09 2.05 -11.26
C LEU A 78 -6.34 1.17 -12.27
N ALA A 79 -5.38 1.72 -13.01
CA ALA A 79 -4.50 0.95 -13.87
C ALA A 79 -3.69 -0.10 -13.06
N CYS A 80 -3.31 0.21 -11.83
CA CYS A 80 -2.69 -0.74 -10.90
C CYS A 80 -3.63 -1.86 -10.44
N VAL A 81 -4.94 -1.61 -10.33
CA VAL A 81 -5.94 -2.67 -10.10
C VAL A 81 -6.00 -3.58 -11.33
N MET A 82 -6.15 -3.00 -12.52
CA MET A 82 -6.38 -3.77 -13.74
C MET A 82 -5.19 -4.65 -14.14
N ILE A 83 -3.95 -4.18 -13.95
CA ILE A 83 -2.76 -5.00 -14.22
C ILE A 83 -2.64 -6.18 -13.26
N ARG A 84 -3.07 -6.02 -12.00
CA ARG A 84 -3.13 -7.12 -11.02
C ARG A 84 -4.23 -8.11 -11.39
N VAL A 85 -5.42 -7.63 -11.74
CA VAL A 85 -6.52 -8.50 -12.21
C VAL A 85 -6.06 -9.31 -13.42
N ALA A 86 -5.44 -8.68 -14.42
CA ALA A 86 -4.88 -9.38 -15.58
C ALA A 86 -3.82 -10.44 -15.18
N ALA A 87 -2.92 -10.08 -14.26
CA ALA A 87 -1.90 -11.01 -13.76
C ALA A 87 -2.51 -12.22 -13.05
N PHE A 88 -3.51 -12.02 -12.18
CA PHE A 88 -4.26 -13.09 -11.53
C PHE A 88 -5.12 -13.89 -12.52
N THR A 89 -5.54 -13.32 -13.64
CA THR A 89 -6.28 -14.07 -14.67
C THR A 89 -5.38 -15.04 -15.42
N LYS A 90 -4.12 -14.66 -15.73
CA LYS A 90 -3.28 -15.40 -16.69
C LYS A 90 -2.11 -16.16 -16.09
N LEU A 91 -1.46 -15.62 -15.05
CA LEU A 91 -0.18 -16.13 -14.57
C LEU A 91 -0.37 -17.18 -13.50
N ASP A 92 0.49 -18.20 -13.47
CA ASP A 92 0.60 -19.06 -12.30
C ASP A 92 1.18 -18.30 -11.08
N ASP A 93 1.28 -18.99 -9.96
CA ASP A 93 1.66 -18.39 -8.69
C ASP A 93 3.13 -17.91 -8.65
N GLU A 94 4.03 -18.54 -9.39
CA GLU A 94 5.43 -18.13 -9.47
C GLU A 94 5.58 -16.92 -10.39
N ALA A 95 4.99 -17.00 -11.58
CA ALA A 95 4.99 -15.91 -12.56
C ALA A 95 4.27 -14.66 -12.04
N LEU A 96 3.21 -14.81 -11.25
CA LEU A 96 2.52 -13.71 -10.57
C LEU A 96 3.46 -12.95 -9.63
N LEU A 97 4.14 -13.66 -8.72
CA LEU A 97 5.05 -13.06 -7.75
C LEU A 97 6.26 -12.41 -8.45
N ALA A 98 6.80 -13.07 -9.46
CA ALA A 98 7.87 -12.56 -10.30
C ALA A 98 7.46 -11.27 -11.00
N PHE A 99 6.31 -11.27 -11.68
CA PHE A 99 5.79 -10.12 -12.40
C PHE A 99 5.55 -8.92 -11.48
N LEU A 100 4.87 -9.15 -10.35
CA LEU A 100 4.53 -8.08 -9.40
C LEU A 100 5.77 -7.46 -8.73
N GLY A 101 6.90 -8.15 -8.66
CA GLY A 101 8.14 -7.64 -8.05
C GLY A 101 8.56 -8.35 -6.76
N VAL A 102 7.82 -9.35 -6.31
CA VAL A 102 8.11 -10.08 -5.06
C VAL A 102 9.33 -10.97 -5.20
N THR A 103 9.49 -11.61 -6.36
CA THR A 103 10.68 -12.40 -6.71
C THR A 103 11.40 -11.80 -7.92
N PRO A 104 12.71 -12.04 -8.09
CA PRO A 104 13.45 -11.55 -9.27
C PRO A 104 12.85 -12.04 -10.59
N SER A 105 12.92 -11.20 -11.62
CA SER A 105 12.50 -11.56 -12.99
C SER A 105 13.23 -10.70 -14.01
N ALA A 106 13.62 -11.30 -15.12
CA ALA A 106 14.19 -10.63 -16.28
C ALA A 106 13.17 -10.40 -17.41
N THR A 107 11.96 -10.95 -17.29
CA THR A 107 10.98 -11.07 -18.38
C THR A 107 9.70 -10.26 -18.12
N ARG A 108 9.68 -9.37 -17.13
CA ARG A 108 8.47 -8.60 -16.74
C ARG A 108 7.81 -7.86 -17.90
N GLU A 109 8.60 -7.29 -18.81
CA GLU A 109 8.05 -6.59 -19.98
C GLU A 109 7.37 -7.55 -20.96
N GLU A 110 7.95 -8.72 -21.19
CA GLU A 110 7.34 -9.77 -22.02
C GLU A 110 6.05 -10.29 -21.37
N THR A 111 6.09 -10.51 -20.04
CA THR A 111 4.90 -10.87 -19.26
C THR A 111 3.83 -9.80 -19.41
N TYR A 112 4.16 -8.51 -19.26
CA TYR A 112 3.23 -7.41 -19.45
C TYR A 112 2.59 -7.40 -20.84
N ARG A 113 3.38 -7.55 -21.93
CA ARG A 113 2.82 -7.63 -23.29
C ARG A 113 1.81 -8.76 -23.43
N SER A 114 2.01 -9.87 -22.70
CA SER A 114 1.07 -10.98 -22.67
C SER A 114 -0.20 -10.69 -21.86
N LEU A 115 -0.15 -9.77 -20.88
CA LEU A 115 -1.27 -9.35 -20.05
C LEU A 115 -2.07 -8.21 -20.67
N ARG A 116 -1.42 -7.36 -21.48
CA ARG A 116 -2.01 -6.19 -22.12
C ARG A 116 -3.38 -6.45 -22.78
N PRO A 117 -3.61 -7.55 -23.52
CA PRO A 117 -4.92 -7.81 -24.15
C PRO A 117 -6.06 -8.11 -23.15
N LEU A 118 -5.77 -8.29 -21.87
CA LEU A 118 -6.76 -8.58 -20.82
C LEU A 118 -7.17 -7.33 -20.03
N MET A 119 -6.56 -6.18 -20.33
CA MET A 119 -6.80 -4.92 -19.64
C MET A 119 -7.60 -3.96 -20.54
N PRO A 120 -8.36 -3.03 -19.94
CA PRO A 120 -9.00 -1.95 -20.69
C PRO A 120 -7.95 -1.01 -21.30
N ASP A 121 -8.38 -0.27 -22.33
CA ASP A 121 -7.50 0.58 -23.14
C ASP A 121 -6.81 1.68 -22.33
N ASP A 122 -7.51 2.28 -21.37
CA ASP A 122 -6.99 3.32 -20.48
C ASP A 122 -5.83 2.80 -19.60
N ALA A 123 -5.98 1.62 -19.00
CA ALA A 123 -4.92 0.96 -18.25
C ALA A 123 -3.73 0.59 -19.15
N CYS A 124 -4.00 0.14 -20.39
CA CYS A 124 -2.95 -0.14 -21.36
C CYS A 124 -2.16 1.13 -21.72
N VAL A 125 -2.84 2.23 -22.02
CA VAL A 125 -2.21 3.52 -22.34
C VAL A 125 -1.29 3.96 -21.19
N PHE A 126 -1.77 3.85 -19.95
CA PHE A 126 -0.96 4.18 -18.78
C PHE A 126 0.30 3.31 -18.69
N TRP A 127 0.18 1.99 -18.75
CA TRP A 127 1.33 1.10 -18.56
C TRP A 127 2.29 1.07 -19.76
N ASP A 128 1.79 1.26 -20.98
CA ASP A 128 2.62 1.40 -22.18
C ASP A 128 3.53 2.64 -22.08
N ALA A 129 3.02 3.74 -21.50
CA ALA A 129 3.81 4.93 -21.22
C ALA A 129 4.80 4.77 -20.04
N ASN A 130 4.64 3.72 -19.21
CA ASN A 130 5.35 3.54 -17.95
C ASN A 130 6.05 2.15 -17.84
N LEU A 131 6.56 1.61 -18.95
CA LEU A 131 7.21 0.30 -18.98
C LEU A 131 8.40 0.15 -18.02
N GLU A 132 9.10 1.23 -17.67
CA GLU A 132 10.17 1.18 -16.67
C GLU A 132 9.63 0.80 -15.27
N LEU A 133 8.41 1.22 -14.93
CA LEU A 133 7.76 0.84 -13.67
C LEU A 133 7.40 -0.66 -13.68
N VAL A 134 6.98 -1.19 -14.83
CA VAL A 134 6.76 -2.64 -15.00
C VAL A 134 8.07 -3.41 -14.80
N ARG A 135 9.18 -2.97 -15.40
CA ARG A 135 10.49 -3.61 -15.24
C ARG A 135 10.96 -3.60 -13.78
N GLY A 136 10.68 -2.51 -13.07
CA GLY A 136 10.97 -2.35 -11.64
C GLY A 136 10.15 -3.26 -10.73
N GLY A 137 9.01 -3.79 -11.19
CA GLY A 137 8.03 -4.55 -10.41
C GLY A 137 6.88 -3.65 -9.95
N VAL A 138 5.65 -4.07 -10.24
CA VAL A 138 4.42 -3.30 -10.00
C VAL A 138 4.28 -2.83 -8.54
N ILE A 139 4.66 -3.67 -7.56
CA ILE A 139 4.59 -3.32 -6.13
C ILE A 139 5.59 -2.23 -5.71
N HIS A 140 6.49 -1.80 -6.60
CA HIS A 140 7.51 -0.77 -6.35
C HIS A 140 7.23 0.53 -7.12
N ALA A 141 6.15 0.59 -7.90
CA ALA A 141 5.90 1.64 -8.87
C ALA A 141 5.43 2.98 -8.27
N GLY A 142 5.04 2.99 -6.99
CA GLY A 142 4.46 4.17 -6.37
C GLY A 142 5.47 5.14 -5.75
N LYS A 143 5.01 6.38 -5.61
CA LYS A 143 5.76 7.47 -4.96
C LYS A 143 6.12 7.13 -3.51
N PHE A 144 5.21 6.50 -2.77
CA PHE A 144 5.44 6.16 -1.37
C PHE A 144 6.50 5.06 -1.22
N GLU A 145 6.55 4.10 -2.15
CA GLU A 145 7.57 3.06 -2.22
C GLU A 145 8.94 3.65 -2.56
N ALA A 146 9.00 4.64 -3.45
CA ALA A 146 10.21 5.41 -3.75
C ALA A 146 10.72 6.20 -2.52
N TYR A 147 9.79 6.77 -1.73
CA TYR A 147 10.12 7.43 -0.46
C TYR A 147 10.73 6.43 0.55
N PHE A 148 10.14 5.25 0.72
CA PHE A 148 10.73 4.19 1.56
C PHE A 148 12.05 3.64 1.00
N SER A 149 12.24 3.66 -0.32
CA SER A 149 13.53 3.34 -0.94
C SER A 149 14.63 4.30 -0.50
N THR A 150 14.33 5.59 -0.47
CA THR A 150 15.25 6.61 0.05
C THR A 150 15.55 6.38 1.53
N PHE A 151 14.52 6.12 2.33
CA PHE A 151 14.66 5.82 3.75
C PHE A 151 15.62 4.63 4.00
N ARG A 152 15.31 3.46 3.41
CA ARG A 152 16.02 2.21 3.69
C ARG A 152 17.45 2.21 3.12
N ARG A 153 17.68 2.85 1.96
CA ARG A 153 18.99 2.82 1.29
C ARG A 153 19.94 3.91 1.76
N ARG A 154 19.43 5.08 2.16
CA ARG A 154 20.27 6.25 2.46
C ARG A 154 20.30 6.62 3.94
N LEU A 155 19.22 6.41 4.69
CA LEU A 155 19.09 6.93 6.05
C LEU A 155 19.21 5.83 7.10
N LEU A 156 18.51 4.72 6.92
CA LEU A 156 18.52 3.60 7.86
C LEU A 156 19.94 3.05 8.12
N PRO A 157 20.82 2.85 7.11
CA PRO A 157 22.16 2.29 7.33
C PRO A 157 23.09 3.18 8.18
N LEU A 158 22.80 4.48 8.31
CA LEU A 158 23.55 5.40 9.16
C LEU A 158 23.32 5.14 10.66
N ILE A 159 22.29 4.37 10.99
CA ILE A 159 21.82 4.16 12.37
C ILE A 159 21.72 2.67 12.70
N HIS A 160 21.19 1.88 11.79
CA HIS A 160 21.00 0.45 11.92
C HIS A 160 21.73 -0.28 10.78
N PRO A 161 22.85 -0.98 11.06
CA PRO A 161 23.46 -1.87 10.09
C PRO A 161 22.54 -3.04 9.74
N GLY A 162 22.81 -3.71 8.61
CA GLY A 162 21.96 -4.79 8.07
C GLY A 162 21.58 -5.88 9.07
N HIS A 163 22.54 -6.36 9.88
CA HIS A 163 22.27 -7.39 10.90
C HIS A 163 21.25 -6.95 11.97
N ARG A 164 21.09 -5.65 12.24
CA ARG A 164 20.02 -5.17 13.14
C ARG A 164 18.66 -5.18 12.45
N VAL A 165 18.62 -4.92 11.16
CA VAL A 165 17.39 -4.98 10.36
C VAL A 165 16.92 -6.43 10.22
N GLU A 166 17.84 -7.34 9.87
CA GLU A 166 17.60 -8.79 9.91
C GLU A 166 17.16 -9.23 11.31
N GLY A 167 17.86 -8.71 12.33
CA GLY A 167 17.50 -8.84 13.72
C GLY A 167 16.03 -8.47 13.93
N LEU A 168 15.59 -7.26 13.59
CA LEU A 168 14.22 -6.80 13.80
C LEU A 168 13.15 -7.75 13.21
N LEU A 169 13.43 -8.32 12.03
CA LEU A 169 12.50 -9.18 11.30
C LEU A 169 12.59 -10.67 11.68
N GLN A 170 13.47 -11.02 12.61
CA GLN A 170 13.62 -12.40 13.05
C GLN A 170 12.43 -12.84 13.93
N MET A 171 12.02 -14.11 13.78
CA MET A 171 11.01 -14.71 14.64
C MET A 171 11.52 -14.74 16.10
N ARG A 172 10.74 -14.14 17.01
CA ARG A 172 11.04 -14.02 18.44
C ARG A 172 9.76 -14.07 19.26
N SER A 173 9.86 -14.49 20.52
CA SER A 173 8.77 -14.31 21.49
C SER A 173 8.51 -12.82 21.78
N LEU A 174 7.35 -12.49 22.34
CA LEU A 174 7.01 -11.12 22.72
C LEU A 174 8.07 -10.48 23.63
N GLY A 175 8.53 -11.22 24.66
CA GLY A 175 9.54 -10.73 25.59
C GLY A 175 10.89 -10.44 24.91
N GLU A 176 11.31 -11.29 23.99
CA GLU A 176 12.55 -11.09 23.24
C GLU A 176 12.44 -9.94 22.22
N ARG A 177 11.28 -9.73 21.58
CA ARG A 177 11.03 -8.57 20.72
C ARG A 177 11.11 -7.26 21.51
N LYS A 178 10.51 -7.21 22.70
CA LYS A 178 10.59 -6.05 23.60
C LYS A 178 12.03 -5.72 23.99
N ARG A 179 12.80 -6.74 24.40
CA ARG A 179 14.23 -6.59 24.72
C ARG A 179 15.05 -6.15 23.52
N PHE A 180 14.84 -6.75 22.35
CA PHE A 180 15.54 -6.33 21.14
C PHE A 180 15.24 -4.86 20.80
N TYR A 181 13.98 -4.45 20.91
CA TYR A 181 13.60 -3.06 20.69
C TYR A 181 14.28 -2.12 21.69
N SER A 182 14.21 -2.40 23.00
CA SER A 182 14.80 -1.53 24.02
C SER A 182 16.32 -1.47 23.97
N ASP A 183 16.96 -2.62 23.78
CA ASP A 183 18.40 -2.77 24.02
C ASP A 183 19.22 -2.52 22.74
N VAL A 184 18.63 -2.77 21.56
CA VAL A 184 19.33 -2.71 20.26
C VAL A 184 18.75 -1.65 19.34
N TRP A 185 17.43 -1.49 19.31
CA TRP A 185 16.77 -0.65 18.29
C TRP A 185 16.56 0.81 18.72
N ASP A 186 16.05 1.04 19.94
CA ASP A 186 15.55 2.35 20.39
C ASP A 186 16.66 3.32 20.83
N THR A 187 17.51 3.70 19.87
CA THR A 187 18.62 4.63 20.09
C THR A 187 18.18 6.09 19.96
N TRP A 188 18.97 7.02 20.53
CA TRP A 188 18.71 8.45 20.34
C TRP A 188 18.80 8.87 18.86
N ARG A 189 19.69 8.24 18.08
CA ARG A 189 19.83 8.46 16.63
C ARG A 189 18.56 8.02 15.91
N TRP A 190 18.02 6.85 16.24
CA TRP A 190 16.76 6.34 15.72
C TRP A 190 15.59 7.30 15.99
N ARG A 191 15.44 7.72 17.25
CA ARG A 191 14.40 8.68 17.65
C ARG A 191 14.52 10.01 16.90
N LEU A 192 15.75 10.49 16.68
CA LEU A 192 16.00 11.72 15.92
C LEU A 192 15.66 11.54 14.43
N LEU A 193 16.05 10.42 13.82
CA LEU A 193 15.73 10.12 12.42
C LEU A 193 14.22 10.09 12.19
N ILE A 194 13.47 9.37 13.03
CA ILE A 194 12.01 9.32 12.90
C ILE A 194 11.41 10.72 13.02
N ARG A 195 11.90 11.53 13.97
CA ARG A 195 11.39 12.90 14.17
C ARG A 195 11.62 13.82 12.97
N ILE A 196 12.75 13.68 12.29
CA ILE A 196 13.10 14.52 11.13
C ILE A 196 12.44 13.98 9.86
N PHE A 197 12.67 12.70 9.55
CA PHE A 197 12.28 12.11 8.27
C PHE A 197 10.76 12.02 8.10
N PHE A 198 10.05 11.69 9.18
CA PHE A 198 8.58 11.64 9.19
C PHE A 198 7.96 12.93 9.74
N SER A 199 8.69 14.05 9.66
CA SER A 199 8.09 15.36 9.89
C SER A 199 7.17 15.73 8.72
N ARG A 200 6.15 16.56 9.00
CA ARG A 200 5.22 17.07 7.98
C ARG A 200 5.94 17.71 6.79
N PHE A 201 7.02 18.44 7.07
CA PHE A 201 7.81 19.12 6.05
C PHE A 201 8.47 18.14 5.07
N VAL A 202 9.16 17.11 5.59
CA VAL A 202 9.86 16.13 4.74
C VAL A 202 8.86 15.24 4.01
N MET A 203 7.80 14.80 4.68
CA MET A 203 6.76 13.98 4.05
C MET A 203 6.01 14.74 2.95
N GLY A 204 5.59 15.98 3.20
CA GLY A 204 4.90 16.81 2.18
C GLY A 204 5.77 17.13 0.96
N ARG A 205 7.10 17.12 1.10
CA ARG A 205 8.00 17.38 -0.04
C ARG A 205 8.36 16.12 -0.83
N LEU A 206 8.49 14.98 -0.16
CA LEU A 206 9.13 13.79 -0.75
C LEU A 206 8.27 12.52 -0.76
N GLY A 207 7.23 12.43 0.08
CA GLY A 207 6.48 11.18 0.27
C GLY A 207 4.98 11.28 -0.02
N ARG A 208 4.33 12.36 0.42
CA ARG A 208 2.89 12.61 0.29
C ARG A 208 2.64 14.02 -0.23
N ASP A 209 1.45 14.27 -0.76
CA ASP A 209 1.06 15.63 -1.13
C ASP A 209 0.89 16.49 0.14
N PRO A 210 1.37 17.75 0.16
CA PRO A 210 1.14 18.67 1.28
C PRO A 210 -0.34 18.83 1.66
N ALA A 211 -1.27 18.72 0.70
CA ALA A 211 -2.70 18.85 0.92
C ALA A 211 -3.24 17.83 1.94
N PHE A 212 -2.66 16.63 2.01
CA PHE A 212 -3.11 15.56 2.92
C PHE A 212 -2.84 15.87 4.40
N PHE A 213 -2.04 16.90 4.69
CA PHE A 213 -1.78 17.35 6.06
C PHE A 213 -2.76 18.42 6.55
N GLU A 214 -3.68 18.89 5.70
CA GLU A 214 -4.65 19.94 6.04
C GLU A 214 -5.53 19.56 7.24
N HIS A 215 -5.88 18.27 7.36
CA HIS A 215 -6.72 17.72 8.43
C HIS A 215 -5.95 17.02 9.56
N VAL A 216 -4.61 17.07 9.54
CA VAL A 216 -3.78 16.39 10.54
C VAL A 216 -3.52 17.33 11.70
N ASP A 217 -4.05 17.03 12.89
CA ASP A 217 -3.76 17.76 14.11
C ASP A 217 -2.61 17.11 14.93
N GLY A 218 -1.75 17.96 15.50
CA GLY A 218 -0.71 17.56 16.45
C GLY A 218 0.64 17.09 15.86
N PRO A 219 1.59 16.71 16.74
CA PRO A 219 2.96 16.36 16.34
C PRO A 219 3.03 14.96 15.71
N VAL A 220 2.84 14.90 14.39
CA VAL A 220 2.89 13.69 13.53
C VAL A 220 4.06 12.76 13.87
N ALA A 221 5.27 13.30 13.96
CA ALA A 221 6.47 12.55 14.27
C ALA A 221 6.41 11.77 15.60
N SER A 222 5.78 12.34 16.63
CA SER A 222 5.66 11.68 17.94
C SER A 222 4.68 10.51 17.90
N ARG A 223 3.57 10.68 17.15
CA ARG A 223 2.57 9.62 16.93
C ARG A 223 3.16 8.49 16.10
N ILE A 224 3.93 8.82 15.05
CA ILE A 224 4.66 7.83 14.24
C ILE A 224 5.64 7.08 15.13
N LEU A 225 6.48 7.76 15.90
CA LEU A 225 7.44 7.09 16.80
C LEU A 225 6.76 6.14 17.79
N SER A 226 5.64 6.54 18.39
CA SER A 226 4.86 5.70 19.29
C SER A 226 4.28 4.46 18.59
N ARG A 227 3.70 4.63 17.40
CA ARG A 227 3.17 3.52 16.59
C ARG A 227 4.28 2.59 16.10
N THR A 228 5.43 3.12 15.71
CA THR A 228 6.59 2.34 15.31
C THR A 228 7.13 1.53 16.49
N ARG A 229 7.20 2.11 17.70
CA ARG A 229 7.54 1.35 18.91
C ARG A 229 6.60 0.17 19.11
N TYR A 230 5.28 0.39 19.03
CA TYR A 230 4.29 -0.67 19.16
C TYR A 230 4.49 -1.76 18.09
N ALA A 231 4.57 -1.37 16.82
CA ALA A 231 4.75 -2.30 15.71
C ALA A 231 6.05 -3.14 15.82
N PHE A 232 7.12 -2.57 16.39
CA PHE A 232 8.43 -3.22 16.43
C PHE A 232 8.62 -4.08 17.69
N SER A 233 7.78 -3.90 18.72
CA SER A 233 7.96 -4.56 20.02
C SER A 233 6.78 -5.44 20.44
N GLU A 234 5.56 -5.07 20.08
CA GLU A 234 4.35 -5.81 20.46
C GLU A 234 3.93 -6.79 19.35
N LEU A 235 3.90 -6.32 18.10
CA LEU A 235 3.44 -7.14 16.96
C LEU A 235 4.48 -8.18 16.51
N PRO A 236 4.04 -9.29 15.87
CA PRO A 236 4.94 -10.26 15.23
C PRO A 236 5.65 -9.66 14.01
N THR A 237 6.83 -9.07 14.22
CA THR A 237 7.59 -8.37 13.18
C THR A 237 7.95 -9.25 11.97
N HIS A 238 8.29 -10.51 12.21
CA HIS A 238 8.67 -11.49 11.19
C HIS A 238 7.54 -11.87 10.21
N ALA A 239 6.28 -11.62 10.59
CA ALA A 239 5.09 -11.94 9.79
C ALA A 239 4.42 -10.69 9.22
N ASN A 240 4.96 -9.49 9.48
CA ASN A 240 4.36 -8.23 9.06
C ASN A 240 4.88 -7.82 7.67
N PRO A 241 4.06 -7.90 6.61
CA PRO A 241 4.50 -7.64 5.23
C PRO A 241 4.91 -6.17 5.03
N TYR A 242 4.19 -5.24 5.65
CA TYR A 242 4.45 -3.80 5.53
C TYR A 242 5.78 -3.44 6.19
N LEU A 243 6.04 -3.97 7.38
CA LEU A 243 7.32 -3.77 8.07
C LEU A 243 8.48 -4.36 7.26
N ALA A 244 8.34 -5.59 6.77
CA ALA A 244 9.34 -6.23 5.94
C ALA A 244 9.68 -5.36 4.71
N TYR A 245 8.66 -4.84 4.03
CA TYR A 245 8.85 -3.97 2.87
C TYR A 245 9.56 -2.66 3.22
N ILE A 246 9.13 -1.95 4.26
CA ILE A 246 9.76 -0.67 4.65
C ILE A 246 11.25 -0.88 4.97
N MET A 247 11.56 -2.00 5.64
CA MET A 247 12.92 -2.30 6.10
C MET A 247 13.84 -2.82 4.98
N THR A 248 13.32 -3.67 4.08
CA THR A 248 14.15 -4.43 3.10
C THR A 248 13.91 -4.00 1.65
N GLY A 249 12.76 -3.38 1.38
CA GLY A 249 12.31 -3.01 0.05
C GLY A 249 11.50 -4.08 -0.66
N ASN A 250 11.17 -5.19 0.00
CA ASN A 250 10.30 -6.23 -0.55
C ASN A 250 9.57 -7.00 0.57
N TYR A 251 8.60 -7.82 0.19
CA TYR A 251 7.98 -8.78 1.11
C TYR A 251 8.91 -9.96 1.39
N MET A 252 8.66 -10.66 2.50
CA MET A 252 9.34 -11.91 2.82
C MET A 252 8.43 -13.09 2.47
N VAL A 253 9.02 -14.26 2.18
CA VAL A 253 8.25 -15.48 1.86
C VAL A 253 7.21 -15.81 2.94
N GLY A 254 7.55 -15.59 4.22
CA GLY A 254 6.64 -15.79 5.36
C GLY A 254 5.81 -14.57 5.77
N ALA A 255 5.91 -13.45 5.04
CA ALA A 255 5.22 -12.21 5.33
C ALA A 255 4.75 -11.55 4.02
N LEU A 256 3.76 -12.17 3.39
CA LEU A 256 3.07 -11.64 2.22
C LEU A 256 1.78 -10.91 2.64
N PRO A 257 1.39 -9.83 1.93
CA PRO A 257 0.08 -9.23 2.11
C PRO A 257 -1.00 -10.25 1.76
N ARG A 258 -2.19 -10.13 2.38
CA ARG A 258 -3.27 -11.12 2.31
C ARG A 258 -3.56 -11.59 0.88
N TYR A 259 -3.65 -10.68 -0.08
CA TYR A 259 -3.98 -11.02 -1.46
C TYR A 259 -2.93 -11.89 -2.18
N LEU A 260 -1.69 -11.93 -1.69
CA LEU A 260 -0.60 -12.74 -2.27
C LEU A 260 -0.31 -14.04 -1.52
N ARG A 261 -0.94 -14.28 -0.36
CA ARG A 261 -0.64 -15.50 0.40
C ARG A 261 -1.17 -16.73 -0.33
N PRO A 262 -0.42 -17.85 -0.36
CA PRO A 262 -0.78 -19.04 -1.13
C PRO A 262 -2.21 -19.54 -0.89
N GLU A 263 -2.69 -19.49 0.35
CA GLU A 263 -4.03 -19.92 0.75
C GLU A 263 -5.17 -19.07 0.16
N PHE A 264 -4.89 -17.85 -0.29
CA PHE A 264 -5.92 -16.93 -0.82
C PHE A 264 -5.87 -16.79 -2.35
N ARG A 265 -4.75 -17.10 -3.00
CA ARG A 265 -4.60 -16.87 -4.45
C ARG A 265 -5.63 -17.61 -5.29
N GLY A 266 -5.92 -18.89 -4.97
CA GLY A 266 -6.95 -19.66 -5.67
C GLY A 266 -8.35 -19.05 -5.54
N ILE A 267 -8.73 -18.67 -4.32
CA ILE A 267 -10.01 -18.02 -4.01
C ILE A 267 -10.17 -16.70 -4.77
N ILE A 268 -9.09 -15.90 -4.81
CA ILE A 268 -9.08 -14.63 -5.54
C ILE A 268 -9.29 -14.87 -7.03
N ARG A 269 -8.56 -15.81 -7.64
CA ARG A 269 -8.69 -16.16 -9.07
C ARG A 269 -10.11 -16.54 -9.45
N GLU A 270 -10.77 -17.37 -8.63
CA GLU A 270 -12.16 -17.80 -8.86
C GLU A 270 -13.18 -16.65 -8.81
N ARG A 271 -12.84 -15.55 -8.15
CA ARG A 271 -13.75 -14.43 -7.85
C ARG A 271 -13.35 -13.12 -8.50
N LEU A 272 -12.33 -13.09 -9.37
CA LEU A 272 -11.86 -11.86 -10.02
C LEU A 272 -12.97 -11.10 -10.76
N SER A 273 -13.91 -11.83 -11.37
CA SER A 273 -15.05 -11.24 -12.10
C SER A 273 -16.00 -10.44 -11.20
N ARG A 274 -15.85 -10.52 -9.87
CA ARG A 274 -16.62 -9.75 -8.89
C ARG A 274 -15.98 -8.40 -8.56
N ILE A 275 -14.82 -8.06 -9.12
CA ILE A 275 -14.23 -6.72 -9.01
C ILE A 275 -14.81 -5.82 -10.09
N ARG A 276 -15.37 -4.69 -9.67
CA ARG A 276 -15.75 -3.58 -10.55
C ARG A 276 -14.91 -2.36 -10.21
N VAL A 277 -14.33 -1.73 -11.23
CA VAL A 277 -13.55 -0.50 -11.08
C VAL A 277 -14.41 0.70 -11.45
N VAL A 278 -14.33 1.77 -10.66
CA VAL A 278 -15.04 3.04 -10.90
C VAL A 278 -14.04 4.19 -10.78
N LEU A 279 -13.90 4.98 -11.85
CA LEU A 279 -13.19 6.25 -11.80
C LEU A 279 -14.13 7.31 -11.24
N GLY A 280 -13.75 7.89 -10.10
CA GLY A 280 -14.56 8.88 -9.40
C GLY A 280 -14.34 8.85 -7.90
N SER A 281 -15.09 9.68 -7.19
CA SER A 281 -15.11 9.71 -5.73
C SER A 281 -15.92 8.52 -5.19
N ALA A 282 -15.80 8.25 -3.88
CA ALA A 282 -16.64 7.25 -3.24
C ALA A 282 -18.14 7.60 -3.30
N GLU A 283 -18.49 8.87 -3.48
CA GLU A 283 -19.88 9.35 -3.59
C GLU A 283 -20.48 9.02 -4.97
N ASP A 284 -19.65 8.86 -6.00
CA ASP A 284 -20.07 8.48 -7.35
C ASP A 284 -20.38 6.98 -7.49
N ALA A 285 -20.05 6.19 -6.47
CA ALA A 285 -20.26 4.74 -6.50
C ALA A 285 -21.73 4.38 -6.23
N GLU A 286 -22.39 3.76 -7.23
CA GLU A 286 -23.78 3.34 -7.12
C GLU A 286 -24.00 2.19 -6.11
N GLY A 287 -24.65 2.53 -4.99
CA GLY A 287 -25.06 1.61 -3.91
C GLY A 287 -26.37 0.85 -4.19
N PRO A 288 -26.94 0.16 -3.17
CA PRO A 288 -26.48 0.09 -1.78
C PRO A 288 -25.21 -0.75 -1.62
N PHE A 289 -24.45 -0.49 -0.55
CA PHE A 289 -23.29 -1.25 -0.11
C PHE A 289 -23.49 -1.75 1.32
N ASP A 290 -23.00 -2.96 1.60
CA ASP A 290 -23.09 -3.62 2.90
C ASP A 290 -21.88 -3.30 3.78
N GLY A 291 -20.75 -2.92 3.18
CA GLY A 291 -19.51 -2.61 3.88
C GLY A 291 -18.61 -1.66 3.09
N PHE A 292 -17.80 -0.89 3.82
CA PHE A 292 -17.00 0.20 3.27
C PHE A 292 -15.56 0.15 3.77
N ASN A 293 -14.59 0.17 2.85
CA ASN A 293 -13.19 0.43 3.10
C ASN A 293 -12.83 1.83 2.55
N LEU A 294 -12.92 2.86 3.38
CA LEU A 294 -12.73 4.27 3.00
C LEU A 294 -11.44 4.88 3.54
N SER A 295 -10.42 4.04 3.73
CA SER A 295 -9.10 4.57 4.07
C SER A 295 -8.56 5.41 2.91
N ASP A 296 -7.82 6.47 3.25
CA ASP A 296 -7.31 7.50 2.33
C ASP A 296 -8.39 8.27 1.53
N ILE A 297 -9.67 8.30 1.95
CA ILE A 297 -10.74 9.08 1.28
C ILE A 297 -10.47 10.59 1.19
N PHE A 298 -9.53 11.12 1.97
CA PHE A 298 -9.10 12.52 1.94
C PHE A 298 -7.79 12.73 1.17
N GLU A 299 -7.38 11.77 0.33
CA GLU A 299 -6.17 11.83 -0.50
C GLU A 299 -6.45 11.84 -2.01
#